data_AF-J7G0I4-F1
#
_entry.id   AF-J7G0I4-F1
#
_cell.length_a   1.000
_cell.length_b   1.000
_cell.length_c   1.000
_cell.angle_alpha   90.00
_cell.angle_beta   90.00
_cell.angle_gamma   90.00
#
_symmetry.space_group_name_H-M   'P 1'
#
loop_
_entity.id
_entity.type
_entity.pdbx_description
1 polymer ?
#
loop_
_entity_poly.entity_id
_entity_poly.type
_entity_poly.pdbx_seq_one_letter_code
_entity_poly.pdbx_strand_id
1 'polypeptide(L)'
;GGYGALDGTTVDEVNLSGNGTINWDPIFMFAYQALGEMTTIGKPLTRSFYGLDDDAKVYTYYEGCSDGGRQGMSQIQRYGDQYDGAIIGAPAFRYGQQQVNHLFSSVVEQTLDYYPPTCE
;
A
#
# COMPACT_ATOMS: atom_id res chain seq x y z
N GLY A 1 -4.07 8.05 -1.38
CA GLY A 1 -3.99 6.82 -2.20
C GLY A 1 -5.05 5.88 -1.71
N GLY A 2 -6.16 5.79 -2.42
CA GLY A 2 -7.34 5.00 -2.04
C GLY A 2 -8.45 5.34 -3.02
N TYR A 3 -9.14 4.33 -3.55
CA TYR A 3 -10.12 4.48 -4.63
C TYR A 3 -11.35 5.35 -4.25
N GLY A 4 -11.54 5.67 -2.96
CA GLY A 4 -12.55 6.63 -2.48
C GLY A 4 -12.27 8.11 -2.83
N ALA A 5 -11.11 8.44 -3.39
CA ALA A 5 -10.87 9.80 -3.89
C ALA A 5 -11.72 10.12 -5.16
N LEU A 6 -12.26 9.11 -5.83
CA LEU A 6 -13.00 9.25 -7.09
C LEU A 6 -14.51 9.50 -6.89
N ASP A 7 -15.06 9.15 -5.74
CA ASP A 7 -16.48 9.33 -5.38
C ASP A 7 -16.69 10.40 -4.30
N GLY A 8 -15.60 11.04 -3.83
CA GLY A 8 -15.63 12.05 -2.78
C GLY A 8 -15.62 11.48 -1.37
N THR A 9 -15.46 10.16 -1.22
CA THR A 9 -15.37 9.49 0.08
C THR A 9 -14.13 9.98 0.84
N THR A 10 -14.35 10.53 2.02
CA THR A 10 -13.27 11.01 2.88
C THR A 10 -12.66 9.87 3.69
N VAL A 11 -11.42 10.09 4.16
CA VAL A 11 -10.70 9.11 4.99
C VAL A 11 -11.49 8.80 6.28
N ASP A 12 -12.16 9.80 6.84
CA ASP A 12 -12.89 9.70 8.10
C ASP A 12 -14.19 8.89 7.95
N GLU A 13 -14.80 8.93 6.77
CA GLU A 13 -16.02 8.17 6.45
C GLU A 13 -15.78 6.65 6.41
N VAL A 14 -14.57 6.21 6.11
CA VAL A 14 -14.24 4.77 5.97
C VAL A 14 -13.44 4.22 7.14
N ASN A 15 -12.58 5.04 7.76
CA ASN A 15 -11.69 4.58 8.84
C ASN A 15 -12.31 4.70 10.24
N LEU A 16 -13.49 5.32 10.38
CA LEU A 16 -14.21 5.40 11.64
C LEU A 16 -15.55 4.65 11.56
N SER A 17 -15.88 3.97 12.65
CA SER A 17 -17.23 3.45 12.88
C SER A 17 -18.16 4.57 13.33
N GLY A 18 -19.48 4.40 13.18
CA GLY A 18 -20.47 5.43 13.56
C GLY A 18 -20.48 5.84 15.05
N ASN A 19 -19.75 5.11 15.90
CA ASN A 19 -19.52 5.41 17.32
C ASN A 19 -18.18 6.14 17.58
N GLY A 20 -17.43 6.51 16.53
CA GLY A 20 -16.14 7.19 16.63
C GLY A 20 -14.93 6.29 16.88
N THR A 21 -15.08 4.96 16.94
CA THR A 21 -13.94 4.04 17.06
C THR A 21 -13.32 3.73 15.70
N ILE A 22 -12.06 3.31 15.67
CA ILE A 22 -11.37 2.89 14.44
C ILE A 22 -12.10 1.69 13.81
N ASN A 23 -12.37 1.78 12.52
CA ASN A 23 -12.73 0.65 11.69
C ASN A 23 -11.45 -0.08 11.24
N TRP A 24 -11.18 -1.26 11.82
CA TRP A 24 -9.91 -1.96 11.59
C TRP A 24 -9.83 -2.69 10.25
N ASP A 25 -10.97 -3.05 9.65
CA ASP A 25 -11.01 -3.76 8.38
C ASP A 25 -10.29 -3.00 7.25
N PRO A 26 -10.62 -1.73 6.94
CA PRO A 26 -9.90 -0.96 5.92
C PRO A 26 -8.43 -0.73 6.29
N ILE A 27 -8.11 -0.65 7.59
CA ILE A 27 -6.73 -0.50 8.07
C ILE A 27 -5.91 -1.75 7.76
N PHE A 28 -6.44 -2.96 8.02
CA PHE A 28 -5.76 -4.21 7.69
C PHE A 28 -5.68 -4.45 6.19
N MET A 29 -6.73 -4.09 5.45
CA MET A 29 -6.74 -4.12 3.99
C MET A 29 -5.63 -3.25 3.40
N PHE A 30 -5.48 -2.02 3.87
CA PHE A 30 -4.40 -1.13 3.47
C PHE A 30 -3.02 -1.64 3.92
N ALA A 31 -2.92 -2.21 5.13
CA ALA A 31 -1.64 -2.62 5.70
C ALA A 31 -1.04 -3.84 5.01
N TYR A 32 -1.81 -4.90 4.79
CA TYR A 32 -1.30 -6.15 4.22
C TYR A 32 -2.33 -7.05 3.53
N GLN A 33 -3.60 -7.01 3.94
CA GLN A 33 -4.56 -8.08 3.63
C GLN A 33 -5.07 -8.03 2.19
N ALA A 34 -5.40 -6.84 1.68
CA ALA A 34 -6.09 -6.72 0.39
C ALA A 34 -5.28 -7.33 -0.77
N LEU A 35 -3.98 -7.05 -0.83
CA LEU A 35 -3.12 -7.55 -1.91
C LEU A 35 -2.86 -9.06 -1.80
N GLY A 36 -2.75 -9.58 -0.58
CA GLY A 36 -2.55 -11.01 -0.36
C GLY A 36 -3.77 -11.81 -0.79
N GLU A 37 -4.97 -11.35 -0.42
CA GLU A 37 -6.24 -11.94 -0.85
C GLU A 37 -6.45 -11.82 -2.36
N MET A 38 -6.19 -10.63 -2.92
CA MET A 38 -6.27 -10.39 -4.36
C MET A 38 -5.36 -11.33 -5.16
N THR A 39 -4.15 -11.59 -4.66
CA THR A 39 -3.22 -12.54 -5.30
C THR A 39 -3.70 -13.99 -5.15
N THR A 40 -4.21 -14.35 -3.98
CA THR A 40 -4.75 -15.69 -3.68
C THR A 40 -5.94 -16.04 -4.58
N ILE A 41 -6.82 -15.07 -4.83
CA ILE A 41 -8.01 -15.23 -5.70
C ILE A 41 -7.65 -15.06 -7.18
N GLY A 42 -6.72 -14.16 -7.49
CA GLY A 42 -6.33 -13.84 -8.87
C GLY A 42 -5.71 -15.02 -9.59
N LYS A 43 -4.84 -15.79 -8.94
CA LYS A 43 -4.19 -16.97 -9.53
C LYS A 43 -5.17 -18.02 -10.11
N PRO A 44 -6.13 -18.56 -9.33
CA PRO A 44 -7.09 -19.52 -9.86
C PRO A 44 -7.99 -18.90 -10.93
N LEU A 45 -8.38 -17.62 -10.77
CA LEU A 45 -9.16 -16.91 -11.79
C LEU A 45 -8.40 -16.82 -13.12
N THR A 46 -7.13 -16.43 -13.09
CA THR A 46 -6.25 -16.37 -14.27
C THR A 46 -6.16 -17.75 -14.93
N ARG A 47 -5.95 -18.82 -14.16
CA ARG A 47 -5.92 -20.19 -14.67
C ARG A 47 -7.21 -20.55 -15.41
N SER A 48 -8.36 -20.34 -14.77
CA SER A 48 -9.66 -20.68 -15.36
C SER A 48 -9.96 -19.84 -16.59
N PHE A 49 -9.64 -18.54 -16.56
CA PHE A 49 -9.92 -17.63 -17.66
C PHE A 49 -9.11 -17.95 -18.92
N TYR A 50 -7.84 -18.31 -18.75
CA TYR A 50 -6.96 -18.67 -19.87
C TYR A 50 -6.98 -20.16 -20.22
N GLY A 51 -7.77 -20.99 -19.51
CA GLY A 51 -7.87 -22.42 -19.77
C GLY A 51 -6.53 -23.16 -19.61
N LEU A 52 -5.73 -22.78 -18.61
CA LEU A 52 -4.42 -23.39 -18.39
C LEU A 52 -4.57 -24.79 -17.76
N ASP A 53 -3.77 -25.74 -18.22
CA ASP A 53 -3.71 -27.12 -17.69
C ASP A 53 -3.31 -27.17 -16.22
N ASP A 54 -3.71 -28.24 -15.51
CA ASP A 54 -3.54 -28.39 -14.05
C ASP A 54 -2.09 -28.44 -13.55
N ASP A 55 -1.11 -28.65 -14.42
CA ASP A 55 0.33 -28.60 -14.13
C ASP A 55 0.99 -27.30 -14.60
N ALA A 56 0.30 -26.48 -15.41
CA ALA A 56 0.83 -25.22 -15.89
C ALA A 56 1.00 -24.23 -14.73
N LYS A 57 2.23 -23.74 -14.53
CA LYS A 57 2.55 -22.76 -13.50
C LYS A 57 2.13 -21.35 -13.91
N VAL A 58 1.45 -20.64 -13.02
CA VAL A 58 1.16 -19.20 -13.14
C VAL A 58 2.28 -18.42 -12.45
N TYR A 59 3.25 -17.92 -13.23
CA TYR A 59 4.31 -17.06 -12.69
C TYR A 59 3.73 -15.74 -12.20
N THR A 60 4.00 -15.42 -10.93
CA THR A 60 3.36 -14.29 -10.24
C THR A 60 4.42 -13.32 -9.74
N TYR A 61 4.32 -12.04 -10.15
CA TYR A 61 5.29 -11.00 -9.81
C TYR A 61 4.60 -9.82 -9.12
N TYR A 62 5.32 -9.18 -8.21
CA TYR A 62 4.92 -7.90 -7.62
C TYR A 62 5.82 -6.76 -8.11
N GLU A 63 5.26 -5.61 -8.43
CA GLU A 63 6.02 -4.39 -8.71
C GLU A 63 5.34 -3.20 -8.05
N GLY A 64 6.11 -2.40 -7.29
CA GLY A 64 5.58 -1.23 -6.61
C GLY A 64 6.65 -0.25 -6.16
N CYS A 65 6.29 1.04 -6.07
CA CYS A 65 7.15 2.13 -5.63
C CYS A 65 6.46 2.99 -4.55
N SER A 66 7.21 3.64 -3.65
CA SER A 66 6.66 4.47 -2.57
C SER A 66 5.77 3.67 -1.61
N ASP A 67 4.46 3.98 -1.52
CA ASP A 67 3.50 3.16 -0.78
C ASP A 67 3.37 1.75 -1.39
N GLY A 68 3.48 1.62 -2.72
CA GLY A 68 3.64 0.32 -3.38
C GLY A 68 4.91 -0.41 -2.93
N GLY A 69 5.99 0.31 -2.62
CA GLY A 69 7.17 -0.31 -2.04
C GLY A 69 6.92 -0.83 -0.62
N ARG A 70 6.15 -0.10 0.21
CA ARG A 70 5.69 -0.58 1.52
C ARG A 70 4.81 -1.83 1.38
N GLN A 71 3.85 -1.78 0.47
CA GLN A 71 2.95 -2.89 0.16
C GLN A 71 3.74 -4.12 -0.29
N GLY A 72 4.70 -3.97 -1.22
CA GLY A 72 5.58 -5.03 -1.66
C GLY A 72 6.40 -5.66 -0.52
N MET A 73 7.00 -4.84 0.34
CA MET A 73 7.69 -5.35 1.53
C MET A 73 6.75 -6.10 2.47
N SER A 74 5.49 -5.64 2.61
CA SER A 74 4.46 -6.32 3.40
C SER A 74 4.08 -7.68 2.79
N GLN A 75 3.90 -7.72 1.46
CA GLN A 75 3.58 -8.93 0.71
C GLN A 75 4.68 -9.98 0.83
N ILE A 76 5.94 -9.62 0.64
CA ILE A 76 7.06 -10.58 0.76
C ILE A 76 7.16 -11.16 2.18
N GLN A 77 6.89 -10.37 3.22
CA GLN A 77 6.97 -10.83 4.61
C GLN A 77 5.80 -11.73 5.05
N ARG A 78 4.60 -11.58 4.43
CA ARG A 78 3.35 -12.23 4.90
C ARG A 78 2.75 -13.22 3.91
N TYR A 79 2.96 -12.98 2.62
CA TYR A 79 2.44 -13.75 1.49
C TYR A 79 3.57 -14.11 0.52
N GLY A 80 4.81 -14.25 1.02
CA GLY A 80 5.99 -14.47 0.17
C GLY A 80 5.91 -15.74 -0.68
N ASP A 81 5.14 -16.73 -0.22
CA ASP A 81 4.82 -17.96 -0.96
C ASP A 81 3.94 -17.72 -2.20
N GLN A 82 3.29 -16.55 -2.29
CA GLN A 82 2.44 -16.20 -3.41
C GLN A 82 3.20 -15.62 -4.61
N TYR A 83 4.46 -15.22 -4.47
CA TYR A 83 5.21 -14.51 -5.51
C TYR A 83 6.48 -15.27 -5.92
N ASP A 84 6.75 -15.30 -7.22
CA ASP A 84 7.99 -15.83 -7.80
C ASP A 84 9.09 -14.75 -7.89
N GLY A 85 8.71 -13.47 -7.85
CA GLY A 85 9.63 -12.35 -7.82
C GLY A 85 8.96 -11.03 -7.46
N ALA A 86 9.74 -10.07 -6.96
CA ALA A 86 9.24 -8.74 -6.64
C ALA A 86 10.27 -7.64 -6.95
N ILE A 87 9.78 -6.52 -7.48
CA ILE A 87 10.54 -5.28 -7.70
C ILE A 87 9.95 -4.23 -6.75
N ILE A 88 10.76 -3.78 -5.79
CA ILE A 88 10.30 -2.94 -4.67
C ILE A 88 11.11 -1.65 -4.65
N GLY A 89 10.54 -0.57 -5.17
CA GLY A 89 11.16 0.75 -5.25
C GLY A 89 10.79 1.66 -4.08
N ALA A 90 11.72 2.51 -3.63
CA ALA A 90 11.53 3.54 -2.61
C ALA A 90 10.55 3.17 -1.48
N PRO A 91 10.77 2.05 -0.75
CA PRO A 91 9.74 1.48 0.10
C PRO A 91 9.47 2.33 1.35
N ALA A 92 8.21 2.74 1.52
CA ALA A 92 7.70 3.41 2.70
C ALA A 92 7.52 2.47 3.92
N PHE A 93 8.50 1.59 4.18
CA PHE A 93 8.35 0.45 5.10
C PHE A 93 8.31 0.84 6.58
N ARG A 94 8.89 1.98 6.97
CA ARG A 94 8.75 2.61 8.30
C ARG A 94 7.65 3.66 8.29
N TYR A 95 6.45 3.24 7.90
CA TYR A 95 5.35 4.13 7.55
C TYR A 95 5.04 5.16 8.66
N GLY A 96 4.90 4.72 9.91
CA GLY A 96 4.58 5.63 11.03
C GLY A 96 5.64 6.73 11.25
N GLN A 97 6.93 6.39 11.12
CA GLN A 97 8.02 7.36 11.24
C GLN A 97 8.07 8.29 10.02
N GLN A 98 7.88 7.74 8.83
CA GLN A 98 7.91 8.50 7.58
C GLN A 98 6.84 9.60 7.55
N GLN A 99 5.61 9.32 8.00
CA GLN A 99 4.53 10.31 8.00
C GLN A 99 4.88 11.55 8.83
N VAL A 100 5.56 11.37 9.97
CA VAL A 100 6.04 12.49 10.80
C VAL A 100 7.19 13.22 10.10
N ASN A 101 8.13 12.49 9.49
CA ASN A 101 9.26 13.08 8.78
C ASN A 101 8.81 13.94 7.57
N HIS A 102 7.69 13.62 6.92
CA HIS A 102 7.13 14.45 5.84
C HIS A 102 6.73 15.86 6.31
N LEU A 103 6.51 16.07 7.61
CA LEU A 103 6.17 17.38 8.16
C LEU A 103 7.40 18.17 8.61
N PHE A 104 8.56 17.53 8.73
CA PHE A 104 9.74 18.13 9.34
C PHE A 104 10.14 19.46 8.67
N SER A 105 10.27 19.47 7.34
CA SER A 105 10.66 20.67 6.60
C SER A 105 9.71 21.84 6.86
N SER A 106 8.40 21.61 6.70
CA SER A 106 7.39 22.67 6.92
C SER A 106 7.33 23.14 8.37
N VAL A 107 7.57 22.25 9.34
CA VAL A 107 7.65 22.62 10.77
C VAL A 107 8.88 23.50 11.02
N VAL A 108 10.04 23.15 10.45
CA VAL A 108 11.27 23.95 10.59
C VAL A 108 11.10 25.32 9.94
N GLU A 109 10.56 25.37 8.73
CA GLU A 109 10.30 26.62 8.00
C GLU A 109 9.44 27.59 8.83
N GLN A 110 8.33 27.09 9.38
CA GLN A 110 7.46 27.89 10.24
C GLN A 110 8.09 28.26 11.59
N THR A 111 8.87 27.36 12.19
CA THR A 111 9.49 27.59 13.50
C THR A 111 10.60 28.63 13.42
N LEU A 112 11.35 28.65 12.32
CA LEU A 112 12.47 29.56 12.10
C LEU A 112 12.08 30.84 11.34
N ASP A 113 10.83 30.93 10.86
CA ASP A 113 10.37 31.97 9.93
C ASP A 113 11.31 32.12 8.72
N TYR A 114 11.74 30.97 8.18
CA TYR A 114 12.71 30.90 7.09
C TYR A 114 12.26 29.91 6.03
N TYR A 115 12.10 30.40 4.80
CA TYR A 115 11.64 29.62 3.66
C TYR A 115 12.73 29.62 2.59
N PRO A 116 13.47 28.50 2.40
CA PRO A 116 14.59 28.46 1.48
C PRO A 116 14.11 28.74 0.04
N PRO A 117 14.81 29.63 -0.71
CA PRO A 117 14.49 29.86 -2.12
C PRO A 117 14.80 28.61 -2.94
N THR A 118 14.20 28.49 -4.13
CA THR A 118 14.33 27.30 -5.01
C THR A 118 15.76 26.96 -5.46
N CYS A 119 16.73 27.85 -5.22
CA CYS A 119 18.10 27.76 -5.71
C CYS A 119 19.15 27.84 -4.59
N GLU A 120 18.75 27.70 -3.33
CA GLU A 120 19.69 27.49 -2.22
C GLU A 120 20.20 26.04 -2.14
#